data_AF-A0A9X9M1U3-F1
#
_entry.id   AF-A0A9X9M1U3-F1
#
_cell.length_a   1.000
_cell.length_b   1.000
_cell.length_c   1.000
_cell.angle_alpha   90.00
_cell.angle_beta   90.00
_cell.angle_gamma   90.00
#
_symmetry.space_group_name_H-M   'P 1'
#
loop_
_entity.id
_entity.type
_entity.pdbx_description
1 polymer ?
#
loop_
_entity_poly.entity_id
_entity_poly.type
_entity_poly.pdbx_seq_one_letter_code
_entity_poly.pdbx_strand_id
1 'polypeptide(L)'
;MTRGFAPSLPTEFHKMGSFRRPRPRFMSSPVLSDLPRFQAARQALQLSSNSAWNSVQTAVINVFKGGGLQSNELYALNENIRRLLKSELGSFITDYFQNQLLAKGLLFVEEKIKLCEGENRIEVLAEVWDHFFTETLPTLQAIFYPVQV
;
A
#
# COMPACT_ATOMS: atom_id res chain seq x y z
N MET A 1 -30.91 87.69 43.02
CA MET A 1 -29.52 88.13 42.78
C MET A 1 -28.73 86.93 42.24
N THR A 2 -28.10 87.12 41.07
CA THR A 2 -26.95 86.40 40.46
C THR A 2 -27.00 84.86 40.36
N ARG A 3 -27.24 84.23 39.19
CA ARG A 3 -26.51 84.14 37.88
C ARG A 3 -25.64 82.89 37.77
N GLY A 4 -25.80 82.13 36.68
CA GLY A 4 -24.84 81.12 36.17
C GLY A 4 -25.50 79.87 35.56
N PHE A 5 -26.14 79.96 34.38
CA PHE A 5 -25.64 79.48 33.07
C PHE A 5 -25.49 77.94 32.90
N ALA A 6 -26.33 77.36 32.03
CA ALA A 6 -26.21 76.03 31.40
C ALA A 6 -25.41 76.16 30.06
N PRO A 7 -25.34 75.16 29.12
CA PRO A 7 -25.49 73.69 29.16
C PRO A 7 -24.33 72.95 28.42
N SER A 8 -24.26 71.61 28.46
CA SER A 8 -23.65 70.82 27.36
C SER A 8 -24.00 69.32 27.40
N LEU A 9 -24.81 68.88 26.44
CA LEU A 9 -24.73 67.52 25.87
C LEU A 9 -23.48 67.49 24.97
N PRO A 10 -22.77 66.34 24.86
CA PRO A 10 -23.02 65.53 23.67
C PRO A 10 -22.87 64.00 23.86
N THR A 11 -23.75 63.28 23.14
CA THR A 11 -23.38 62.16 22.26
C THR A 11 -23.11 60.78 22.86
N GLU A 12 -24.08 59.90 22.60
CA GLU A 12 -23.90 58.47 22.43
C GLU A 12 -22.63 58.16 21.62
N PHE A 13 -21.71 57.41 22.21
CA PHE A 13 -20.85 56.53 21.43
C PHE A 13 -21.13 55.10 21.86
N HIS A 14 -22.01 54.46 21.08
CA HIS A 14 -22.07 53.02 20.91
C HIS A 14 -20.63 52.47 20.83
N LYS A 15 -20.17 51.83 21.91
CA LYS A 15 -18.93 51.07 21.88
C LYS A 15 -19.22 49.76 21.15
N MET A 16 -19.12 49.82 19.82
CA MET A 16 -19.14 48.65 18.95
C MET A 16 -18.21 47.58 19.53
N GLY A 17 -18.80 46.42 19.83
CA GLY A 17 -18.06 45.23 20.18
C GLY A 17 -16.98 45.00 19.14
N SER A 18 -15.73 45.02 19.59
CA SER A 18 -14.62 44.61 18.75
C SER A 18 -14.83 43.13 18.45
N PHE A 19 -15.39 42.82 17.28
CA PHE A 19 -15.22 41.52 16.64
C PHE A 19 -13.74 41.38 16.29
N ARG A 20 -12.91 41.13 17.32
CA ARG A 20 -11.59 40.55 17.12
C ARG A 20 -11.85 39.18 16.52
N ARG A 21 -11.86 39.12 15.19
CA ARG A 21 -11.76 37.88 14.45
C ARG A 21 -10.65 37.06 15.14
N PRO A 22 -10.90 35.81 15.55
CA PRO A 22 -9.83 34.96 16.04
C PRO A 22 -8.75 34.97 14.97
N ARG A 23 -7.54 35.46 15.28
CA ARG A 23 -6.39 35.23 14.42
C ARG A 23 -6.38 33.74 14.09
N PRO A 24 -6.27 33.33 12.82
CA PRO A 24 -5.99 31.93 12.50
C PRO A 24 -4.74 31.56 13.29
N ARG A 25 -4.91 30.74 14.33
CA ARG A 25 -3.75 30.10 14.96
C ARG A 25 -3.22 29.19 13.86
N PHE A 26 -2.04 29.53 13.34
CA PHE A 26 -1.25 28.55 12.60
C PHE A 26 -1.28 27.28 13.42
N MET A 27 -1.74 26.21 12.77
CA MET A 27 -1.88 24.87 13.33
C MET A 27 -0.78 24.61 14.35
N SER A 28 -1.18 24.35 15.59
CA SER A 28 -0.26 23.86 16.61
C SER A 28 0.51 22.70 16.02
N SER A 29 1.83 22.88 15.90
CA SER A 29 2.79 21.81 15.61
C SER A 29 2.40 20.58 16.44
N PRO A 30 2.41 19.36 15.87
CA PRO A 30 2.06 18.16 16.61
C PRO A 30 2.75 18.17 17.97
N VAL A 31 1.98 17.96 19.03
CA VAL A 31 2.48 17.94 20.40
C VAL A 31 3.64 16.94 20.44
N LEU A 32 4.81 17.36 20.95
CA LEU A 32 6.02 16.52 20.97
C LEU A 32 5.81 15.15 21.65
N SER A 33 4.78 15.04 22.51
CA SER A 33 4.32 13.80 23.14
C SER A 33 3.76 12.76 22.17
N ASP A 34 3.27 13.16 21.00
CA ASP A 34 2.70 12.26 19.99
C ASP A 34 3.75 11.83 18.95
N LEU A 35 4.94 12.45 18.92
CA LEU A 35 6.02 12.10 17.99
C LEU A 35 6.40 10.62 18.03
N PRO A 36 6.53 9.98 19.22
CA PRO A 36 6.80 8.54 19.30
C PRO A 36 5.66 7.71 18.69
N ARG A 37 4.41 8.14 18.85
CA ARG A 37 3.23 7.46 18.27
C ARG A 37 3.20 7.60 16.75
N PHE A 38 3.50 8.78 16.20
CA PHE A 38 3.63 8.99 14.76
C PHE A 38 4.81 8.21 14.16
N GLN A 39 5.95 8.16 14.84
CA GLN A 39 7.10 7.37 14.42
C GLN A 39 6.80 5.86 14.47
N ALA A 40 6.19 5.38 15.55
CA ALA A 40 5.75 3.98 15.67
C ALA A 40 4.72 3.61 14.61
N ALA A 41 3.76 4.49 14.31
CA ALA A 41 2.79 4.27 13.23
C ALA A 41 3.45 4.18 11.85
N ARG A 42 4.44 5.04 11.56
CA ARG A 42 5.22 4.97 10.32
C ARG A 42 6.07 3.70 10.23
N GLN A 43 6.72 3.30 11.32
CA GLN A 43 7.49 2.06 11.39
C GLN A 43 6.57 0.83 11.24
N ALA A 44 5.42 0.83 11.89
CA ALA A 44 4.41 -0.23 11.76
C ALA A 44 3.87 -0.33 10.32
N LEU A 45 3.64 0.80 9.64
CA LEU A 45 3.26 0.82 8.24
C LEU A 45 4.35 0.22 7.34
N GLN A 46 5.61 0.61 7.52
CA GLN A 46 6.73 0.05 6.75
C GLN A 46 6.92 -1.46 7.01
N LEU A 47 6.85 -1.90 8.27
CA LEU A 47 6.90 -3.31 8.63
C LEU A 47 5.71 -4.08 8.05
N SER A 48 4.52 -3.47 8.03
CA SER A 48 3.33 -4.08 7.43
C SER A 48 3.47 -4.23 5.92
N SER A 49 4.01 -3.22 5.22
CA SER A 49 4.32 -3.29 3.78
C SER A 49 5.34 -4.39 3.51
N ASN A 50 6.40 -4.48 4.31
CA ASN A 50 7.40 -5.54 4.15
C ASN A 50 6.81 -6.94 4.36
N SER A 51 5.96 -7.12 5.38
CA SER A 51 5.30 -8.41 5.64
C SER A 51 4.30 -8.79 4.55
N ALA A 52 3.51 -7.82 4.07
CA ALA A 52 2.55 -7.98 2.98
C ALA A 52 3.28 -8.38 1.69
N TRP A 53 4.43 -7.75 1.42
CA TRP A 53 5.25 -8.05 0.27
C TRP A 53 5.88 -9.44 0.34
N ASN A 54 6.47 -9.80 1.48
CA ASN A 54 7.03 -11.13 1.69
C ASN A 54 5.97 -12.22 1.48
N SER A 55 4.73 -11.99 1.96
CA SER A 55 3.61 -12.92 1.73
C SER A 55 3.29 -13.09 0.25
N VAL A 56 3.25 -12.00 -0.53
CA VAL A 56 3.04 -12.06 -1.99
C VAL A 56 4.17 -12.82 -2.67
N GLN A 57 5.42 -12.54 -2.32
CA GLN A 57 6.57 -13.24 -2.89
C GLN A 57 6.54 -14.74 -2.58
N THR A 58 6.26 -15.13 -1.34
CA THR A 58 6.16 -16.53 -0.95
C THR A 58 5.06 -17.25 -1.73
N ALA A 59 3.88 -16.66 -1.84
CA ALA A 59 2.77 -17.23 -2.60
C ALA A 59 3.13 -17.41 -4.08
N VAL A 60 3.71 -16.39 -4.71
CA VAL A 60 4.13 -16.45 -6.11
C VAL A 60 5.14 -17.58 -6.34
N ILE A 61 6.16 -17.70 -5.49
CA ILE A 61 7.15 -18.78 -5.59
C ILE A 61 6.51 -20.15 -5.33
N ASN A 62 5.54 -20.25 -4.42
CA ASN A 62 4.80 -21.49 -4.18
C ASN A 62 4.03 -21.93 -5.43
N VAL A 63 3.35 -20.99 -6.10
CA VAL A 63 2.65 -21.23 -7.36
C VAL A 63 3.62 -21.72 -8.45
N PHE A 64 4.78 -21.08 -8.60
CA PHE A 64 5.82 -21.54 -9.54
C PHE A 64 6.38 -22.94 -9.25
N LYS A 65 6.35 -23.39 -7.99
CA LYS A 65 6.75 -24.75 -7.62
C LYS A 65 5.66 -25.79 -7.95
N GLY A 66 4.47 -25.35 -8.34
CA GLY A 66 3.28 -26.16 -8.57
C GLY A 66 2.40 -26.31 -7.33
N GLY A 67 2.55 -25.42 -6.34
CA GLY A 67 1.67 -25.35 -5.18
C GLY A 67 0.43 -24.51 -5.47
N GLY A 68 -0.72 -24.95 -4.98
CA GLY A 68 -1.94 -24.14 -5.03
C GLY A 68 -1.99 -23.05 -3.95
N LEU A 69 -2.95 -22.13 -4.11
CA LEU A 69 -3.32 -21.18 -3.04
C LEU A 69 -4.29 -21.83 -2.07
N GLN A 70 -4.18 -21.47 -0.79
CA GLN A 70 -5.14 -21.87 0.24
C GLN A 70 -6.46 -21.11 0.12
N SER A 71 -7.50 -21.65 0.76
CA SER A 71 -8.80 -20.98 0.84
C SER A 71 -8.65 -19.57 1.41
N ASN A 72 -9.24 -18.58 0.74
CA ASN A 72 -9.17 -17.16 1.09
C ASN A 72 -7.78 -16.50 1.00
N GLU A 73 -6.73 -17.23 0.62
CA GLU A 73 -5.38 -16.67 0.47
C GLU A 73 -5.33 -15.66 -0.67
N LEU A 74 -5.97 -15.96 -1.81
CA LEU A 74 -6.04 -15.05 -2.96
C LEU A 74 -6.64 -13.69 -2.58
N TYR A 75 -7.69 -13.68 -1.75
CA TYR A 75 -8.30 -12.45 -1.28
C TYR A 75 -7.33 -11.64 -0.41
N ALA A 76 -6.65 -12.30 0.52
CA ALA A 76 -5.65 -11.66 1.38
C ALA A 76 -4.46 -11.10 0.57
N LEU A 77 -3.97 -11.84 -0.42
CA LEU A 77 -2.91 -11.40 -1.34
C LEU A 77 -3.35 -10.18 -2.15
N ASN A 78 -4.58 -10.16 -2.66
CA ASN A 78 -5.13 -9.02 -3.37
C ASN A 78 -5.21 -7.76 -2.49
N GLU A 79 -5.64 -7.88 -1.23
CA GLU A 79 -5.62 -6.76 -0.29
C GLU A 79 -4.20 -6.28 0.01
N ASN A 80 -3.25 -7.20 0.18
CA ASN A 80 -1.84 -6.87 0.37
C ASN A 80 -1.29 -6.08 -0.82
N ILE A 81 -1.59 -6.49 -2.05
CA ILE A 81 -1.18 -5.79 -3.27
C ILE A 81 -1.83 -4.41 -3.35
N ARG A 82 -3.13 -4.26 -3.06
CA ARG A 82 -3.78 -2.94 -3.02
C ARG A 82 -3.16 -2.01 -1.98
N ARG A 83 -2.74 -2.53 -0.82
CA ARG A 83 -2.03 -1.74 0.20
C ARG A 83 -0.64 -1.34 -0.27
N LEU A 84 0.10 -2.26 -0.90
CA LEU A 84 1.42 -2.01 -1.44
C LEU A 84 1.40 -0.98 -2.58
N LEU A 85 0.41 -1.05 -3.48
CA LEU A 85 0.20 -0.07 -4.54
C LEU A 85 -0.03 1.35 -4.02
N LYS A 86 -0.66 1.50 -2.85
CA LYS A 86 -0.87 2.78 -2.17
C LYS A 86 0.37 3.26 -1.39
N SER A 87 1.39 2.43 -1.27
CA SER A 87 2.65 2.75 -0.59
C SER A 87 3.72 3.24 -1.56
N GLU A 88 4.86 3.70 -1.03
CA GLU A 88 6.04 4.07 -1.81
C GLU A 88 6.59 2.91 -2.66
N LEU A 89 6.23 1.66 -2.35
CA LEU A 89 6.65 0.47 -3.09
C LEU A 89 5.82 0.19 -4.35
N GLY A 90 4.66 0.85 -4.52
CA GLY A 90 3.72 0.58 -5.60
C GLY A 90 4.31 0.65 -7.01
N SER A 91 5.15 1.67 -7.27
CA SER A 91 5.81 1.87 -8.56
C SER A 91 6.81 0.78 -8.92
N PHE A 92 7.31 0.03 -7.93
CA PHE A 92 8.30 -1.02 -8.12
C PHE A 92 7.68 -2.41 -8.29
N ILE A 93 6.39 -2.60 -7.97
CA ILE A 93 5.75 -3.93 -7.96
C ILE A 93 5.81 -4.58 -9.33
N THR A 94 5.44 -3.86 -10.39
CA THR A 94 5.43 -4.38 -11.76
C THR A 94 6.83 -4.74 -12.24
N ASP A 95 7.80 -3.85 -12.01
CA ASP A 95 9.20 -4.06 -12.39
C ASP A 95 9.80 -5.27 -11.64
N TYR A 96 9.56 -5.36 -10.33
CA TYR A 96 10.01 -6.49 -9.53
C TYR A 96 9.35 -7.80 -9.95
N PHE A 97 8.05 -7.78 -10.27
CA PHE A 97 7.37 -8.96 -10.77
C PHE A 97 8.02 -9.46 -12.06
N GLN A 98 8.24 -8.57 -13.03
CA GLN A 98 8.81 -8.93 -14.33
C GLN A 98 10.28 -9.34 -14.24
N ASN A 99 11.10 -8.55 -13.55
CA ASN A 99 12.55 -8.71 -13.56
C ASN A 99 13.08 -9.68 -12.49
N GLN A 100 12.33 -9.91 -11.41
CA GLN A 100 12.78 -10.79 -10.31
C GLN A 100 11.89 -12.01 -10.12
N LEU A 101 10.58 -11.83 -9.88
CA LEU A 101 9.70 -12.96 -9.55
C LEU A 101 9.48 -13.89 -10.74
N LEU A 102 9.19 -13.34 -11.93
CA LEU A 102 9.03 -14.13 -13.15
C LEU A 102 10.32 -14.84 -13.52
N ALA A 103 11.46 -14.13 -13.53
CA ALA A 103 12.76 -14.72 -13.81
C ALA A 103 13.09 -15.86 -12.84
N LYS A 104 12.92 -15.64 -11.54
CA LYS A 104 13.17 -16.66 -10.50
C LYS A 104 12.18 -17.82 -10.58
N GLY A 105 10.92 -17.55 -10.87
CA GLY A 105 9.89 -18.56 -11.06
C GLY A 105 10.16 -19.46 -12.26
N LEU A 106 10.56 -18.87 -13.38
CA LEU A 106 10.89 -19.60 -14.59
C LEU A 106 12.14 -20.47 -14.43
N LEU A 107 13.10 -20.06 -13.60
CA LEU A 107 14.24 -20.93 -13.23
C LEU A 107 13.79 -22.23 -12.56
N PHE A 108 12.76 -22.21 -11.71
CA PHE A 108 12.22 -23.45 -11.12
C PHE A 108 11.59 -24.37 -12.17
N VAL A 109 10.90 -23.78 -13.15
CA VAL A 109 10.30 -24.51 -14.28
C VAL A 109 11.40 -25.13 -15.14
N GLU A 110 12.45 -24.37 -15.43
CA GLU A 110 13.62 -24.83 -16.19
C GLU A 110 14.37 -25.95 -15.47
N GLU A 111 14.61 -25.82 -14.17
CA GLU A 111 15.24 -26.86 -13.35
C GLU A 111 14.42 -28.16 -13.35
N LYS A 112 13.09 -28.08 -13.23
CA LYS A 112 12.20 -29.24 -13.34
C LYS A 112 12.38 -29.98 -14.67
N ILE A 113 12.51 -29.24 -15.78
CA ILE A 113 12.72 -29.82 -17.11
C ILE A 113 14.12 -30.41 -17.24
N LYS A 114 15.16 -29.73 -16.71
CA LYS A 114 16.56 -30.20 -16.77
C LYS A 114 16.82 -31.46 -15.97
N LEU A 115 16.08 -31.67 -14.87
CA LEU A 115 16.16 -32.88 -14.05
C LEU A 115 15.65 -34.13 -14.78
N CYS A 116 14.93 -33.96 -15.90
CA CYS A 116 14.43 -35.07 -16.69
C CYS A 116 15.45 -35.48 -17.76
N GLU A 117 16.12 -36.60 -17.52
CA GLU A 117 17.02 -37.25 -18.48
C GLU A 117 16.36 -38.52 -19.06
N GLY A 118 16.56 -38.79 -20.36
CA GLY A 118 16.05 -40.00 -21.03
C GLY A 118 14.87 -39.79 -21.99
N GLU A 119 14.15 -40.89 -22.27
CA GLU A 119 13.11 -40.97 -23.32
C GLU A 119 11.82 -40.18 -23.01
N ASN A 120 11.57 -39.86 -21.73
CA ASN A 120 10.34 -39.17 -21.29
C ASN A 120 10.47 -37.63 -21.30
N ARG A 121 11.54 -37.06 -21.88
CA ARG A 121 11.78 -35.61 -21.87
C ARG A 121 10.66 -34.79 -22.51
N ILE A 122 10.09 -35.28 -23.60
CA ILE A 122 8.99 -34.60 -24.31
C ILE A 122 7.71 -34.63 -23.47
N GLU A 123 7.45 -35.75 -22.80
CA GLU A 123 6.26 -35.93 -21.96
C GLU A 123 6.30 -34.99 -20.75
N VAL A 124 7.41 -34.98 -20.00
CA VAL A 124 7.55 -34.07 -18.85
C VAL A 124 7.57 -32.60 -19.29
N LEU A 125 8.17 -32.28 -20.44
CA LEU A 125 8.10 -30.92 -20.97
C LEU A 125 6.65 -30.51 -21.27
N ALA A 126 5.85 -31.40 -21.86
CA ALA A 126 4.45 -31.15 -22.13
C ALA A 126 3.63 -30.98 -20.85
N GLU A 127 3.85 -31.81 -19.83
CA GLU A 127 3.18 -31.69 -18.53
C GLU A 127 3.52 -30.37 -17.82
N VAL A 128 4.82 -30.02 -17.76
CA VAL A 128 5.27 -28.77 -17.13
C VAL A 128 4.73 -27.56 -17.88
N TRP A 129 4.68 -27.62 -19.22
CA TRP A 129 4.10 -26.58 -20.06
C TRP A 129 2.60 -26.43 -19.82
N ASP A 130 1.85 -27.53 -19.83
CA ASP A 130 0.41 -27.53 -19.61
C ASP A 130 0.07 -26.96 -18.23
N HIS A 131 0.74 -27.44 -17.17
CA HIS A 131 0.56 -26.92 -15.82
C HIS A 131 0.92 -25.43 -15.70
N PHE A 132 1.95 -24.97 -16.41
CA PHE A 132 2.30 -23.55 -16.39
C PHE A 132 1.18 -22.68 -16.97
N PHE A 133 0.59 -23.06 -18.10
CA PHE A 133 -0.42 -22.26 -18.77
C PHE A 133 -1.83 -22.43 -18.19
N THR A 134 -2.15 -23.58 -17.59
CA THR A 134 -3.49 -23.86 -17.04
C THR A 134 -3.62 -23.50 -15.56
N GLU A 135 -2.55 -23.60 -14.78
CA GLU A 135 -2.60 -23.37 -13.32
C GLU A 135 -1.76 -22.17 -12.90
N THR A 136 -0.45 -22.19 -13.23
CA THR A 136 0.51 -21.18 -12.73
C THR A 136 0.16 -19.79 -13.25
N LEU A 137 0.05 -19.61 -14.56
CA LEU A 137 -0.17 -18.31 -15.19
C LEU A 137 -1.52 -17.68 -14.77
N PRO A 138 -2.66 -18.40 -14.82
CA PRO A 138 -3.94 -17.85 -14.36
C PRO A 138 -3.92 -17.48 -12.88
N THR A 139 -3.24 -18.26 -12.03
CA THR A 139 -3.13 -17.95 -10.60
C THR A 139 -2.29 -16.69 -10.37
N LEU A 140 -1.18 -16.53 -11.08
CA LEU A 140 -0.37 -15.30 -11.01
C LEU A 140 -1.16 -14.08 -11.48
N GLN A 141 -1.91 -14.22 -12.59
CA GLN A 141 -2.79 -13.16 -13.07
C GLN A 141 -3.86 -12.79 -12.02
N ALA A 142 -4.42 -13.77 -11.33
CA ALA A 142 -5.40 -13.53 -10.27
C ALA A 142 -4.80 -12.82 -9.06
N ILE A 143 -3.56 -13.15 -8.67
CA ILE A 143 -2.83 -12.48 -7.58
C ILE A 143 -2.56 -11.02 -7.95
N PHE A 144 -2.06 -10.75 -9.16
CA PHE A 144 -1.68 -9.40 -9.60
C PHE A 144 -2.81 -8.61 -10.25
N TYR A 145 -4.05 -9.11 -10.20
CA TYR A 145 -5.22 -8.43 -10.75
C TYR A 145 -5.35 -6.96 -10.28
N PRO A 146 -5.10 -6.60 -9.00
CA PRO A 146 -5.24 -5.22 -8.54
C PRO A 146 -4.22 -4.23 -9.14
N VAL A 147 -3.16 -4.72 -9.81
CA VAL A 147 -2.17 -3.88 -10.50
C VAL A 147 -2.68 -3.42 -11.87
N GLN A 148 -3.63 -4.15 -12.46
CA GLN A 148 -4.14 -3.92 -13.82
C GLN A 148 -5.29 -2.91 -13.87
N VAL A 149 -5.82 -2.51 -12.71
CA VAL A 149 -7.00 -1.63 -12.54
C VAL A 149 -6.55 -0.24 -12.10
#